data_AF-A0A821VEQ7-F1
#
_entry.id   AF-A0A821VEQ7-F1
#
_cell.length_a   1.000
_cell.length_b   1.000
_cell.length_c   1.000
_cell.angle_alpha   90.00
_cell.angle_beta   90.00
_cell.angle_gamma   90.00
#
_symmetry.space_group_name_H-M   'P 1'
#
loop_
_entity.id
_entity.type
_entity.pdbx_description
1 polymer ?
#
loop_
_entity_poly.entity_id
_entity_poly.type
_entity_poly.pdbx_seq_one_letter_code
_entity_poly.pdbx_strand_id
1 'polypeptide(L)'
;MYIRPVLLVLLTCAVISFCRADNLTVGSNINGQLVHMEKVSLSAIPFKVRTKTVSYNGQQLIKGISAIDLKKSKTKVSIMAGGINFTYVTLRLKSERGDGLDYQIQIYV
;
A
#
# COMPACT_ATOMS: atom_id res chain seq x y z
N MET A 1 20.68 -21.15 35.63
CA MET A 1 21.41 -20.01 35.05
C MET A 1 21.13 -19.84 33.54
N TYR A 2 19.87 -19.98 33.09
CA TYR A 2 19.51 -19.85 31.66
C TYR A 2 18.29 -18.94 31.39
N ILE A 3 17.61 -18.47 32.44
CA ILE A 3 16.38 -17.67 32.32
C ILE A 3 16.66 -16.27 31.74
N ARG A 4 17.78 -15.64 32.10
CA ARG A 4 18.18 -14.33 31.58
C ARG A 4 18.49 -14.31 30.06
N PRO A 5 19.30 -15.22 29.51
CA PRO A 5 19.55 -15.23 28.06
C PRO A 5 18.32 -15.63 27.25
N VAL A 6 17.50 -16.56 27.74
CA VAL A 6 16.25 -16.96 27.06
C VAL A 6 15.26 -15.80 26.98
N LEU A 7 15.10 -15.04 28.07
CA LEU A 7 14.23 -13.85 28.09
C LEU A 7 14.70 -12.79 27.08
N LEU A 8 16.02 -12.59 26.95
CA LEU A 8 16.61 -11.60 26.05
C LEU A 8 16.45 -12.00 24.57
N VAL A 9 16.56 -13.30 24.26
CA VAL A 9 16.28 -13.85 22.92
C VAL A 9 14.79 -13.72 22.56
N LEU A 10 13.89 -14.00 23.50
CA LEU A 10 12.45 -13.85 23.29
C LEU A 10 12.04 -12.39 23.05
N LEU A 11 12.66 -11.46 23.79
CA LEU A 11 12.39 -10.02 23.67
C LEU A 11 12.92 -9.46 22.34
N THR A 12 14.07 -9.95 21.85
CA THR A 12 14.62 -9.54 20.55
C THR A 12 13.81 -10.10 19.37
N CYS A 13 13.32 -11.34 19.44
CA CYS A 13 12.39 -11.89 18.43
C CYS A 13 11.06 -11.11 18.38
N ALA A 14 10.53 -10.67 19.51
CA ALA A 14 9.28 -9.92 19.57
C ALA A 14 9.37 -8.54 18.86
N VAL A 15 10.53 -7.88 18.92
CA VAL A 15 10.75 -6.58 18.28
C VAL A 15 10.93 -6.70 16.75
N ILE A 16 11.36 -7.86 16.23
CA ILE A 16 11.54 -8.07 14.78
C ILE A 16 10.18 -8.24 14.06
N SER A 17 9.12 -8.62 14.79
CA SER A 17 7.77 -8.83 14.25
C SER A 17 6.93 -7.57 14.06
N PHE A 18 7.49 -6.36 14.20
CA PHE A 18 6.77 -5.13 13.84
C PHE A 18 6.50 -5.11 12.32
N CYS A 19 5.27 -5.46 11.94
CA CYS A 19 4.76 -5.37 10.58
C CYS A 19 5.00 -3.96 10.02
N ARG A 20 5.81 -3.87 8.96
CA ARG A 20 5.94 -2.67 8.16
C ARG A 20 4.80 -2.64 7.15
N ALA A 21 3.93 -1.65 7.31
CA ALA A 21 2.93 -1.31 6.31
C ALA A 21 3.53 -0.26 5.37
N ASP A 22 3.65 -0.59 4.08
CA ASP A 22 4.13 0.34 3.06
C ASP A 22 2.93 1.11 2.50
N ASN A 23 2.63 2.27 3.09
CA ASN A 23 1.72 3.25 2.48
C ASN A 23 2.46 4.00 1.37
N LEU A 24 1.78 4.24 0.24
CA LEU A 24 2.34 5.03 -0.85
C LEU A 24 1.62 6.38 -0.92
N THR A 25 2.31 7.45 -0.52
CA THR A 25 1.82 8.82 -0.69
C THR A 25 2.79 9.58 -1.58
N VAL A 26 2.28 10.12 -2.68
CA VAL A 26 3.07 10.75 -3.73
C VAL A 26 2.40 12.07 -4.10
N GLY A 27 3.11 13.18 -3.92
CA GLY A 27 2.63 14.52 -4.25
C GLY A 27 2.06 15.26 -3.05
N SER A 28 1.22 16.25 -3.32
CA SER A 28 0.61 17.11 -2.30
C SER A 28 -0.91 16.99 -2.35
N ASN A 29 -1.50 16.69 -1.20
CA ASN A 29 -2.96 16.71 -1.02
C ASN A 29 -3.45 18.10 -0.54
N ILE A 30 -2.55 19.07 -0.41
CA ILE A 30 -2.84 20.40 0.12
C ILE A 30 -3.61 21.18 -0.97
N ASN A 31 -4.84 21.60 -0.67
CA ASN A 31 -5.76 22.23 -1.64
C ASN A 31 -6.08 21.36 -2.88
N GLY A 32 -5.94 20.04 -2.75
CA GLY A 32 -6.36 19.09 -3.79
C GLY A 32 -7.78 18.61 -3.56
N GLN A 33 -8.60 18.57 -4.61
CA GLN A 33 -9.94 17.96 -4.52
C GLN A 33 -9.81 16.45 -4.70
N LEU A 34 -10.39 15.67 -3.79
CA LEU A 34 -10.51 14.22 -3.98
C LEU A 34 -11.49 13.96 -5.14
N VAL A 35 -10.98 13.39 -6.23
CA VAL A 35 -11.78 13.13 -7.44
C VAL A 35 -11.98 11.65 -7.69
N HIS A 36 -11.06 10.80 -7.24
CA HIS A 36 -11.22 9.35 -7.34
C HIS A 36 -10.93 8.69 -6.01
N MET A 37 -11.84 7.85 -5.56
CA MET A 37 -11.65 6.97 -4.40
C MET A 37 -12.07 5.56 -4.80
N GLU A 38 -11.13 4.61 -4.68
CA GLU A 38 -11.38 3.21 -4.99
C GLU A 38 -10.81 2.31 -3.90
N LYS A 39 -11.64 1.40 -3.38
CA LYS A 39 -11.23 0.38 -2.43
C LYS A 39 -10.98 -0.93 -3.17
N VAL A 40 -9.75 -1.43 -3.09
CA VAL A 40 -9.33 -2.71 -3.67
C VAL A 40 -9.17 -3.72 -2.56
N SER A 41 -10.15 -4.61 -2.40
CA SER A 41 -10.08 -5.74 -1.48
C SER A 41 -10.06 -7.07 -2.23
N LEU A 42 -9.02 -7.87 -1.98
CA LEU A 42 -8.91 -9.24 -2.50
C LEU A 42 -8.57 -10.18 -1.35
N SER A 43 -9.30 -11.28 -1.27
CA SER A 43 -9.04 -12.33 -0.28
C SER A 43 -7.70 -13.02 -0.51
N ALA A 44 -7.08 -13.41 0.60
CA ALA A 44 -5.86 -14.20 0.62
C ALA A 44 -6.07 -15.55 -0.06
N ILE A 45 -5.07 -16.02 -0.82
CA ILE A 45 -4.99 -17.41 -1.27
C ILE A 45 -3.64 -17.96 -0.83
N PRO A 46 -3.60 -19.09 -0.10
CA PRO A 46 -2.35 -19.70 0.33
C PRO A 46 -1.46 -20.01 -0.87
N PHE A 47 -0.16 -19.73 -0.73
CA PHE A 47 0.89 -19.93 -1.73
C PHE A 47 0.79 -19.12 -3.04
N LYS A 48 -0.20 -18.23 -3.18
CA LYS A 48 -0.37 -17.40 -4.38
C LYS A 48 -0.08 -15.93 -4.08
N VAL A 49 0.58 -15.26 -5.02
CA VAL A 49 0.72 -13.80 -5.04
C VAL A 49 -0.41 -13.22 -5.88
N ARG A 50 -1.07 -12.18 -5.38
CA ARG A 50 -2.08 -11.42 -6.12
C ARG A 50 -1.47 -10.15 -6.69
N THR A 51 -1.94 -9.77 -7.86
CA THR A 51 -1.61 -8.49 -8.48
C THR A 51 -2.89 -7.91 -9.05
N LYS A 52 -3.12 -6.63 -8.81
CA LYS A 52 -4.22 -5.86 -9.37
C LYS A 52 -3.66 -4.57 -9.95
N THR A 53 -4.15 -4.20 -11.12
CA THR A 53 -3.84 -2.92 -11.75
C THR A 53 -5.07 -2.04 -11.64
N VAL A 54 -4.88 -0.80 -11.22
CA VAL A 54 -5.90 0.24 -11.14
C VAL A 54 -5.43 1.41 -11.99
N SER A 55 -6.25 1.83 -12.95
CA SER A 55 -5.94 2.93 -13.85
C SER A 55 -7.01 4.01 -13.70
N TYR A 56 -6.56 5.24 -13.49
CA TYR A 56 -7.39 6.42 -13.51
C TYR A 56 -6.98 7.31 -14.68
N ASN A 57 -7.97 7.88 -15.36
CA ASN A 57 -7.78 8.85 -16.43
C ASN A 57 -8.81 9.96 -16.25
N GLY A 58 -8.33 11.19 -16.10
CA GLY A 58 -9.12 12.39 -15.90
C GLY A 58 -8.73 13.48 -16.89
N GLN A 59 -9.34 14.67 -16.73
CA GLN A 59 -9.04 15.86 -17.54
C GLN A 59 -8.10 16.83 -16.82
N GLN A 60 -8.03 16.74 -15.48
CA GLN A 60 -7.25 17.65 -14.64
C GLN A 60 -5.92 17.00 -14.23
N LEU A 61 -4.93 17.85 -13.93
CA LEU A 61 -3.61 17.39 -13.49
C LEU A 61 -3.69 16.83 -12.08
N ILE A 62 -3.16 15.63 -11.89
CA ILE A 62 -3.10 14.98 -10.58
C ILE A 62 -2.08 15.72 -9.71
N LYS A 63 -2.51 16.22 -8.55
CA LYS A 63 -1.66 16.87 -7.54
C LYS A 63 -1.12 15.90 -6.50
N GLY A 64 -1.91 14.87 -6.17
CA GLY A 64 -1.60 13.95 -5.09
C GLY A 64 -2.21 12.58 -5.30
N ILE A 65 -1.49 11.56 -4.87
CA ILE A 65 -1.91 10.16 -4.94
C ILE A 65 -1.60 9.54 -3.59
N SER A 66 -2.61 8.93 -2.98
CA SER A 66 -2.49 8.24 -1.70
C SER A 66 -3.05 6.82 -1.84
N ALA A 67 -2.21 5.82 -1.65
CA ALA A 67 -2.61 4.43 -1.52
C ALA A 67 -2.31 3.98 -0.10
N ILE A 68 -3.38 3.86 0.69
CA ILE A 68 -3.32 3.52 2.11
C ILE A 68 -3.63 2.03 2.25
N ASP A 69 -2.72 1.29 2.88
CA ASP A 69 -2.97 -0.10 3.26
C ASP A 69 -3.85 -0.13 4.52
N LEU A 70 -5.07 -0.66 4.38
CA LEU A 70 -6.03 -0.76 5.48
C LEU A 70 -5.72 -1.94 6.43
N LYS A 71 -5.05 -2.98 5.94
CA LYS A 71 -4.71 -4.18 6.71
C LYS A 71 -3.29 -4.15 7.30
N LYS A 72 -2.50 -3.12 6.99
CA LYS A 72 -1.10 -2.99 7.44
C LYS A 72 -0.28 -4.24 7.12
N SER A 73 -0.51 -4.77 5.93
CA SER A 73 0.15 -5.94 5.37
C SER A 73 1.49 -5.55 4.73
N LYS A 74 2.29 -6.54 4.33
CA LYS A 74 3.53 -6.31 3.55
C LYS A 74 3.25 -6.22 2.05
N THR A 75 2.08 -5.74 1.68
CA THR A 75 1.73 -5.51 0.28
C THR A 75 2.47 -4.27 -0.25
N LYS A 76 2.66 -4.21 -1.57
CA LYS A 76 3.41 -3.13 -2.23
C LYS A 76 2.59 -2.51 -3.34
N VAL A 77 2.64 -1.19 -3.43
CA VAL A 77 2.05 -0.41 -4.52
C VAL A 77 3.16 0.28 -5.29
N SER A 78 3.02 0.30 -6.62
CA SER A 78 3.96 0.98 -7.50
C SER A 78 3.20 1.68 -8.62
N ILE A 79 3.69 2.85 -9.03
CA ILE A 79 3.17 3.58 -10.19
C ILE A 79 3.81 2.95 -11.43
N MET A 80 3.00 2.41 -12.34
CA MET A 80 3.45 1.85 -13.61
C MET A 80 3.56 2.89 -14.72
N ALA A 81 2.61 3.84 -14.77
CA ALA A 81 2.55 4.86 -15.80
C ALA A 81 1.81 6.11 -15.28
N GLY A 82 2.19 7.28 -15.81
CA GLY A 82 1.64 8.57 -15.38
C GLY A 82 2.13 8.99 -13.99
N GLY A 83 1.29 9.71 -13.23
CA GLY A 83 1.63 10.15 -11.87
C GLY A 83 1.23 11.60 -11.59
N ILE A 84 1.95 12.26 -10.69
CA ILE A 84 1.75 13.69 -10.40
C ILE A 84 2.03 14.51 -11.65
N ASN A 85 1.24 15.57 -11.89
CA ASN A 85 1.29 16.41 -13.09
C ASN A 85 0.98 15.68 -14.40
N PHE A 86 0.41 14.48 -14.33
CA PHE A 86 -0.24 13.82 -15.46
C PHE A 86 -1.76 13.82 -15.24
N THR A 87 -2.51 13.68 -16.33
CA THR A 87 -3.97 13.54 -16.29
C THR A 87 -4.41 12.09 -16.03
N TYR A 88 -3.47 11.15 -16.06
CA TYR A 88 -3.71 9.73 -15.84
C TYR A 88 -2.67 9.14 -14.90
N VAL A 89 -3.05 8.07 -14.22
CA VAL A 89 -2.13 7.23 -13.46
C VAL A 89 -2.54 5.77 -13.54
N THR A 90 -1.55 4.89 -13.66
CA THR A 90 -1.73 3.45 -13.54
C THR A 90 -0.95 2.95 -12.34
N LEU A 91 -1.65 2.41 -11.36
CA LEU A 91 -1.10 1.82 -10.14
C LEU A 91 -1.14 0.30 -10.24
N ARG A 92 -0.06 -0.33 -9.81
CA ARG A 92 0.03 -1.78 -9.65
C ARG A 92 0.16 -2.11 -8.18
N LEU A 93 -0.82 -2.83 -7.67
CA LEU A 93 -0.84 -3.36 -6.31
C LEU A 93 -0.43 -4.83 -6.36
N LYS A 94 0.51 -5.22 -5.50
CA LYS A 94 1.03 -6.58 -5.40
C LYS A 94 0.95 -7.04 -3.95
N SER A 95 0.37 -8.22 -3.72
CA SER A 95 0.33 -8.83 -2.39
C SER A 95 1.62 -9.58 -2.06
N GLU A 96 1.83 -9.83 -0.78
CA GLU A 96 2.75 -10.88 -0.35
C GLU A 96 2.13 -12.26 -0.63
N ARG A 97 2.96 -13.30 -0.68
CA ARG A 97 2.52 -14.68 -0.90
C ARG A 97 1.68 -15.14 0.30
N GLY A 98 0.47 -15.60 0.03
CA GLY A 98 -0.43 -16.07 1.09
C GLY A 98 -1.25 -14.96 1.75
N ASP A 99 -1.02 -13.70 1.39
CA ASP A 99 -1.75 -12.55 1.91
C ASP A 99 -2.80 -12.02 0.91
N GLY A 100 -3.79 -11.32 1.48
CA GLY A 100 -4.78 -10.56 0.71
C GLY A 100 -4.24 -9.21 0.25
N LEU A 101 -5.09 -8.46 -0.44
CA LEU A 101 -4.86 -7.05 -0.76
C LEU A 101 -6.01 -6.25 -0.15
N ASP A 102 -5.72 -5.16 0.56
CA ASP A 102 -6.76 -4.25 1.07
C ASP A 102 -6.23 -2.82 1.07
N TYR A 103 -6.41 -2.14 -0.06
CA TYR A 103 -5.96 -0.76 -0.25
C TYR A 103 -7.11 0.19 -0.49
N GLN A 104 -6.97 1.38 0.07
CA GLN A 104 -7.77 2.54 -0.29
C GLN A 104 -6.92 3.50 -1.12
N ILE A 105 -7.27 3.60 -2.41
CA ILE A 105 -6.62 4.48 -3.36
C ILE A 105 -7.42 5.77 -3.43
N GLN A 106 -6.71 6.89 -3.32
CA GLN A 106 -7.25 8.24 -3.34
C GLN A 106 -6.41 9.09 -4.29
N ILE A 107 -7.07 9.75 -5.23
CA ILE A 107 -6.43 10.62 -6.22
C ILE A 107 -6.98 12.03 -6.05
N TYR A 108 -6.07 12.97 -5.92
CA TYR A 108 -6.33 14.39 -5.74
C TYR A 108 -5.84 15.17 -6.96
N VAL A 109 -6.66 16.11 -7.41
CA VAL A 109 -6.38 17.04 -8.52
C VAL A 109 -6.44 18.49 -8.07
#